data_AF-M3HJH1-F1
#
_entry.id   AF-M3HJH1-F1
#
_cell.length_a   1.000
_cell.length_b   1.000
_cell.length_c   1.000
_cell.angle_alpha   90.00
_cell.angle_beta   90.00
_cell.angle_gamma   90.00
#
_symmetry.space_group_name_H-M   'P 1'
#
loop_
_entity.id
_entity.type
_entity.pdbx_description
1 polymer ?
#
loop_
_entity_poly.entity_id
_entity_poly.type
_entity_poly.pdbx_seq_one_letter_code
_entity_poly.pdbx_strand_id
1 'polypeptide(L)'
;MDFEETIIVPAILETMKHVTAQFTASDLVIKRESVSLKIHDLLHAKLGKFYILVDEVSMKDFEFSKTFSESIELKQKAEQDALRAKNELERVKIEIATNYTDDGRDGTN
;
A
#
# COMPACT_ATOMS: atom_id res chain seq x y z
N MET A 1 -18.27 -11.99 29.70
CA MET A 1 -17.00 -11.24 29.84
C MET A 1 -16.21 -11.54 28.59
N ASP A 2 -16.44 -10.74 27.56
CA ASP A 2 -15.99 -11.00 26.19
C ASP A 2 -14.56 -10.50 26.01
N PHE A 3 -13.60 -11.18 26.66
CA PHE A 3 -12.18 -10.91 26.47
C PHE A 3 -11.79 -10.98 24.98
N GLU A 4 -12.47 -11.83 24.22
CA GLU A 4 -12.31 -11.99 22.78
C GLU A 4 -12.67 -10.71 22.02
N GLU A 5 -13.88 -10.16 22.21
CA GLU A 5 -14.30 -8.93 21.52
C GLU A 5 -13.66 -7.65 22.08
N THR A 6 -13.29 -7.62 23.36
CA THR A 6 -12.81 -6.39 24.00
C THR A 6 -11.28 -6.24 23.96
N ILE A 7 -10.53 -7.35 23.81
CA ILE A 7 -9.06 -7.34 23.84
C ILE A 7 -8.47 -7.97 22.59
N ILE A 8 -8.93 -9.16 22.18
CA ILE A 8 -8.33 -9.89 21.07
C ILE A 8 -8.64 -9.21 19.73
N VAL A 9 -9.92 -8.95 19.45
CA VAL A 9 -10.35 -8.31 18.19
C VAL A 9 -9.71 -6.93 17.99
N PRO A 10 -9.69 -6.01 18.98
CA PRO A 10 -9.02 -4.73 18.82
C PRO A 10 -7.51 -4.88 18.62
N ALA A 11 -6.85 -5.84 19.28
CA ALA A 11 -5.44 -6.10 19.09
C ALA A 11 -5.12 -6.54 17.65
N ILE A 12 -5.95 -7.39 17.06
CA ILE A 12 -5.87 -7.81 15.65
C ILE A 12 -6.05 -6.61 14.73
N LEU A 13 -7.13 -5.83 14.91
CA LEU A 13 -7.42 -4.68 14.06
C LEU A 13 -6.30 -3.63 14.07
N GLU A 14 -5.76 -3.30 15.25
CA GLU A 14 -4.62 -2.37 15.34
C GLU A 14 -3.36 -2.93 14.67
N THR A 15 -3.07 -4.22 14.87
CA THR A 15 -1.91 -4.86 14.24
C THR A 15 -2.04 -4.84 12.72
N MET A 16 -3.24 -5.12 12.21
CA MET A 16 -3.53 -5.06 10.77
C MET A 16 -3.36 -3.64 10.24
N LYS A 17 -3.87 -2.63 10.94
CA LYS A 17 -3.71 -1.23 10.55
C LYS A 17 -2.24 -0.80 10.52
N HIS A 18 -1.44 -1.29 11.47
CA HIS A 18 -0.02 -1.00 11.54
C HIS A 18 0.78 -1.64 10.39
N VAL A 19 0.45 -2.90 10.06
CA VAL A 19 1.10 -3.64 8.97
C VAL A 19 0.70 -3.06 7.61
N THR A 20 -0.57 -2.78 7.40
CA THR A 20 -1.06 -2.20 6.13
C THR A 20 -0.57 -0.77 5.88
N ALA A 21 -0.16 -0.04 6.92
CA ALA A 21 0.53 1.25 6.77
C ALA A 21 1.99 1.10 6.31
N GLN A 22 2.65 -0.03 6.59
CA GLN A 22 4.05 -0.29 6.23
C GLN A 22 4.21 -1.10 4.95
N PHE A 23 3.25 -1.95 4.64
CA PHE A 23 3.29 -2.86 3.51
C PHE A 23 2.26 -2.46 2.48
N THR A 24 2.66 -2.50 1.22
CA THR A 24 1.72 -2.30 0.14
C THR A 24 0.86 -3.55 -0.04
N ALA A 25 -0.35 -3.34 -0.54
CA ALA A 25 -1.10 -4.29 -1.36
C ALA A 25 -0.29 -5.47 -1.94
N SER A 26 0.64 -5.15 -2.84
CA SER A 26 1.46 -6.11 -3.57
C SER A 26 2.44 -6.84 -2.67
N ASP A 27 2.99 -6.16 -1.66
CA ASP A 27 3.86 -6.80 -0.66
C ASP A 27 3.11 -7.83 0.18
N LEU A 28 1.83 -7.62 0.48
CA LEU A 28 1.04 -8.60 1.24
C LEU A 28 0.80 -9.89 0.45
N VAL A 29 0.74 -9.80 -0.89
CA VAL A 29 0.66 -10.96 -1.78
C VAL A 29 2.02 -11.64 -1.94
N ILE A 30 3.07 -10.86 -2.22
CA ILE A 30 4.41 -11.38 -2.54
C ILE A 30 5.14 -11.87 -1.29
N LYS A 31 5.02 -11.15 -0.17
CA LYS A 31 5.74 -11.40 1.09
C LYS A 31 4.82 -11.96 2.17
N ARG A 32 3.84 -12.79 1.77
CA ARG A 32 2.83 -13.37 2.67
C ARG A 32 3.43 -13.94 3.96
N GLU A 33 4.49 -14.74 3.86
CA GLU A 33 5.16 -15.33 5.03
C GLU A 33 5.79 -14.27 5.95
N SER A 34 6.56 -13.34 5.38
CA SER A 34 7.20 -12.28 6.18
C SER A 34 6.18 -11.39 6.87
N VAL A 35 5.04 -11.15 6.22
CA VAL A 35 3.93 -10.40 6.82
C VAL A 35 3.25 -11.22 7.90
N SER A 36 2.97 -12.51 7.67
CA SER A 36 2.40 -13.41 8.69
C SER A 36 3.25 -13.44 9.96
N LEU A 37 4.58 -13.59 9.81
CA LEU A 37 5.53 -13.56 10.93
C LEU A 37 5.46 -12.23 11.67
N LYS A 38 5.45 -11.11 10.94
CA LYS A 38 5.42 -9.78 11.58
C LYS A 38 4.10 -9.52 12.30
N ILE A 39 2.98 -10.01 11.77
CA ILE A 39 1.67 -9.97 12.44
C ILE A 39 1.70 -10.82 13.70
N HIS A 40 2.22 -12.05 13.60
CA HIS A 40 2.36 -12.96 14.72
C HIS A 40 3.16 -12.33 15.86
N ASP A 41 4.35 -11.78 15.57
CA ASP A 41 5.23 -11.18 16.59
C ASP A 41 4.57 -9.98 17.29
N LEU A 42 3.87 -9.13 16.52
CA LEU A 42 3.14 -7.99 17.05
C LEU A 42 1.98 -8.44 17.94
N LEU A 43 1.20 -9.43 17.51
CA LEU A 43 0.10 -9.97 18.29
C LEU A 43 0.61 -10.66 19.55
N HIS A 44 1.65 -11.48 19.45
CA HIS A 44 2.26 -12.18 20.57
C HIS A 44 2.78 -11.19 21.63
N ALA A 45 3.48 -10.13 21.21
CA ALA A 45 3.96 -9.09 22.13
C ALA A 45 2.82 -8.32 22.83
N LYS A 46 1.67 -8.18 22.17
CA LYS A 46 0.54 -7.39 22.66
C LYS A 46 -0.40 -8.21 23.55
N LEU A 47 -0.77 -9.39 23.08
CA LEU A 47 -1.63 -10.35 23.77
C LEU A 47 -0.89 -11.05 24.93
N GLY A 48 0.44 -11.18 24.84
CA GLY A 48 1.26 -11.68 25.94
C GLY A 48 1.15 -10.84 27.22
N LYS A 49 0.83 -9.54 27.12
CA LYS A 49 0.55 -8.68 28.30
C LYS A 49 -0.71 -9.11 29.06
N PHE A 50 -1.61 -9.80 28.38
CA PHE A 50 -2.85 -10.34 28.92
C PHE A 50 -2.76 -11.85 29.19
N TYR A 51 -1.55 -12.42 29.13
CA TYR A 51 -1.30 -13.86 29.24
C TYR A 51 -2.01 -14.70 28.17
N ILE A 52 -2.28 -14.11 27.02
CA ILE A 52 -2.88 -14.78 25.86
C ILE A 52 -1.75 -15.19 24.92
N LEU A 53 -1.64 -16.51 24.67
CA LEU A 53 -0.68 -17.08 23.74
C LEU A 53 -1.25 -17.08 22.32
N VAL A 54 -0.42 -16.71 21.37
CA VAL A 54 -0.72 -16.76 19.93
C VAL A 54 0.03 -17.95 19.37
N ASP A 55 -0.69 -18.94 18.85
CA ASP A 55 -0.12 -20.22 18.41
C ASP A 55 0.44 -20.12 16.98
N GLU A 56 -0.44 -19.85 16.01
CA GLU A 56 -0.05 -19.56 14.63
C GLU A 56 -1.02 -18.56 14.01
N VAL A 57 -0.49 -17.58 13.28
CA VAL A 57 -1.30 -16.68 12.46
C VAL A 57 -1.11 -17.04 11.00
N SER A 58 -2.13 -17.63 10.39
CA SER A 58 -2.16 -17.94 8.96
C SER A 58 -2.99 -16.90 8.21
N MET A 59 -2.45 -16.35 7.13
CA MET A 59 -3.19 -15.44 6.24
C MET A 59 -4.34 -16.12 5.47
N LYS A 60 -4.72 -17.38 5.75
CA LYS A 60 -5.78 -18.08 5.02
C LYS A 60 -7.16 -17.42 5.20
N ASP A 61 -7.45 -16.93 6.41
CA ASP A 61 -8.69 -16.19 6.72
C ASP A 61 -8.64 -14.72 6.29
N PHE A 62 -7.50 -14.30 5.74
CA PHE A 62 -7.25 -12.95 5.25
C PHE A 62 -7.60 -12.84 3.77
N GLU A 63 -8.78 -13.34 3.38
CA GLU A 63 -9.39 -12.91 2.12
C GLU A 63 -9.45 -11.39 2.19
N PHE A 64 -8.74 -10.68 1.30
CA PHE A 64 -8.62 -9.24 1.36
C PHE A 64 -10.01 -8.64 1.56
N SER A 65 -10.22 -7.99 2.71
CA SER A 65 -11.52 -7.35 2.95
C SER A 65 -11.80 -6.43 1.77
N LYS A 66 -13.06 -6.31 1.37
CA LYS A 66 -13.45 -5.54 0.17
C LYS A 66 -12.83 -4.13 0.18
N THR A 67 -12.74 -3.52 1.35
CA THR A 67 -12.11 -2.23 1.63
C THR A 67 -10.60 -2.23 1.39
N PHE A 68 -9.94 -3.36 1.65
CA PHE A 68 -8.53 -3.53 1.38
C PHE A 68 -8.25 -3.71 -0.12
N SER A 69 -9.04 -4.53 -0.82
CA SER A 69 -8.99 -4.65 -2.29
C SER A 69 -9.20 -3.31 -2.99
N GLU A 70 -10.16 -2.51 -2.51
CA GLU A 70 -10.37 -1.13 -2.97
C GLU A 70 -9.13 -0.25 -2.73
N SER A 71 -8.46 -0.41 -1.59
CA SER A 71 -7.23 0.34 -1.29
C SER A 71 -6.05 -0.06 -2.20
N ILE A 72 -5.96 -1.34 -2.60
CA ILE A 72 -5.00 -1.80 -3.61
C ILE A 72 -5.27 -1.14 -4.96
N GLU A 73 -6.53 -1.16 -5.40
CA GLU A 73 -6.95 -0.64 -6.70
C GLU A 73 -6.76 0.88 -6.77
N LEU A 74 -7.09 1.60 -5.69
CA LEU A 74 -6.83 3.03 -5.54
C LEU A 74 -5.35 3.36 -5.61
N LYS A 75 -4.49 2.54 -5.00
CA LYS A 75 -3.04 2.76 -5.04
C LYS A 75 -2.47 2.52 -6.44
N GLN A 76 -2.88 1.44 -7.12
CA GLN A 76 -2.50 1.21 -8.52
C GLN A 76 -2.95 2.38 -9.41
N LYS A 77 -4.17 2.85 -9.22
CA LYS A 77 -4.70 4.01 -9.95
C LYS A 77 -3.88 5.27 -9.68
N ALA A 78 -3.54 5.54 -8.41
CA ALA A 78 -2.73 6.70 -8.05
C ALA A 78 -1.31 6.65 -8.63
N GLU A 79 -0.66 5.47 -8.62
CA GLU A 79 0.65 5.28 -9.26
C GLU A 79 0.57 5.46 -10.78
N GLN A 80 -0.48 4.93 -11.41
CA GLN A 80 -0.69 5.04 -12.85
C GLN A 80 -1.02 6.49 -13.26
N ASP A 81 -1.80 7.20 -12.46
CA ASP A 81 -2.13 8.61 -12.68
C ASP A 81 -0.89 9.51 -12.47
N ALA A 82 -0.06 9.23 -11.46
CA ALA A 82 1.20 9.93 -11.25
C ALA A 82 2.18 9.72 -12.43
N LEU A 83 2.28 8.49 -12.93
CA LEU A 83 3.08 8.16 -14.11
C LEU A 83 2.57 8.89 -15.36
N ARG A 84 1.24 8.91 -15.57
CA ARG A 84 0.62 9.63 -16.69
C ARG A 84 0.90 11.13 -16.62
N ALA A 85 0.71 11.75 -15.46
CA ALA A 85 0.97 13.17 -15.25
C ALA A 85 2.44 13.54 -15.51
N LYS A 86 3.38 12.67 -15.11
CA LYS A 86 4.81 12.86 -15.39
C LYS A 86 5.11 12.83 -16.89
N ASN A 87 4.57 11.84 -17.61
CA ASN A 87 4.76 11.72 -19.06
C ASN A 87 4.11 12.88 -19.83
N GLU A 88 2.95 13.36 -19.38
CA GLU A 88 2.28 14.53 -19.95
C GLU A 88 3.13 15.80 -19.80
N LEU A 89 3.68 16.04 -18.61
CA LEU A 89 4.56 17.18 -18.36
C LEU A 89 5.81 17.14 -19.25
N GLU A 90 6.38 15.95 -19.43
CA GLU A 90 7.56 15.74 -20.27
C GLU A 90 7.25 16.01 -21.75
N ARG A 91 6.09 15.55 -22.24
CA ARG A 91 5.62 15.82 -23.60
C ARG A 91 5.44 17.33 -23.86
N VAL A 92 4.77 18.04 -22.95
CA VAL A 92 4.54 19.48 -23.07
C VAL A 92 5.87 20.25 -23.09
N LYS A 93 6.85 19.85 -22.26
CA LYS A 93 8.19 20.47 -22.27
C LYS A 93 8.90 20.28 -23.61
N ILE A 94 8.81 19.09 -24.19
CA ILE A 94 9.42 18.78 -25.49
C ILE A 94 8.74 19.59 -26.61
N GLU A 95 7.41 19.67 -26.61
CA GLU A 95 6.63 20.47 -27.59
C GLU A 95 7.03 21.95 -27.53
N ILE A 96 7.05 22.55 -26.34
CA ILE A 96 7.46 23.94 -26.13
C ILE A 96 8.89 24.18 -26.63
N ALA A 97 9.84 23.31 -26.25
CA ALA A 97 11.24 23.44 -26.66
C ALA A 97 11.42 23.35 -28.18
N THR A 98 10.67 22.46 -28.84
CA THR A 98 10.73 22.28 -30.29
C THR A 98 10.20 23.51 -31.03
N ASN A 99 9.11 24.12 -30.54
CA ASN A 99 8.48 25.28 -31.17
C ASN A 99 9.38 26.54 -31.13
N TYR A 100 10.20 26.72 -30.09
CA TYR A 100 11.17 27.83 -30.02
C TYR A 100 12.35 27.67 -30.99
N THR A 101 12.71 26.44 -31.38
CA THR A 101 13.81 26.20 -32.32
C THR A 101 13.43 26.39 -33.79
N ASP A 102 12.14 26.43 -34.13
CA ASP A 102 11.66 26.55 -35.51
C ASP A 102 11.39 28.02 -35.92
N ASP A 103 10.94 28.86 -34.99
CA ASP A 103 10.63 30.30 -35.22
C ASP A 103 11.88 31.16 -35.54
N GLY A 104 13.08 30.62 -35.32
CA GLY A 104 14.36 31.30 -35.59
C GLY A 104 14.92 31.12 -37.02
N ARG A 105 14.19 30.46 -37.94
CA ARG A 105 14.69 30.14 -39.31
C ARG A 105 13.92 30.78 -40.47
N ASP A 106 12.95 31.66 -40.23
CA ASP A 106 12.13 32.29 -41.30
C ASP A 106 12.33 33.82 -41.39
N GLY A 107 13.58 34.30 -41.35
CA GLY A 107 13.86 35.74 -41.28
C GLY A 107 14.97 36.27 -42.17
N THR A 108 15.60 35.45 -43.02
CA THR A 108 16.64 35.92 -43.94
C THR A 108 16.59 35.21 -45.28
N ASN A 109 15.83 35.76 -46.23
CA ASN A 109 16.22 35.75 -47.65
C ASN A 109 15.55 36.91 -48.39
#